data_AF-A0A7S3K171-F1
#
_entry.id   AF-A0A7S3K171-F1
#
_cell.length_a   1.000
_cell.length_b   1.000
_cell.length_c   1.000
_cell.angle_alpha   90.00
_cell.angle_beta   90.00
_cell.angle_gamma   90.00
#
_symmetry.space_group_name_H-M   'P 1'
#
loop_
_entity.id
_entity.type
_entity.pdbx_description
1 polymer ?
#
loop_
_entity_poly.entity_id
_entity_poly.type
_entity_poly.pdbx_seq_one_letter_code
_entity_poly.pdbx_strand_id
1 'polypeptide(L)'
;MNSVEGIKRPKLRFRNYLPESQELVPNFVQPPTIEIVPDPFASELQKMGNMDEITVYAPSVALDLKTDIEPKLNILAKRTQRAIVDLIRKRLASSHDGEEL
;
A
#
# COMPACT_ATOMS: atom_id res chain seq x y z
N MET A 1 -52.47 -24.51 -4.15
CA MET A 1 -51.02 -24.28 -4.37
C MET A 1 -50.31 -25.54 -3.90
N ASN A 2 -49.70 -26.29 -4.82
CA ASN A 2 -49.19 -27.63 -4.55
C ASN A 2 -47.90 -27.55 -3.72
N SER A 3 -47.92 -28.11 -2.51
CA SER A 3 -46.71 -28.36 -1.74
C SER A 3 -45.93 -29.49 -2.40
N VAL A 4 -44.77 -29.17 -2.97
CA VAL A 4 -43.83 -30.16 -3.50
C VAL A 4 -43.12 -30.81 -2.31
N GLU A 5 -43.63 -31.96 -1.90
CA GLU A 5 -43.00 -32.91 -0.99
C GLU A 5 -41.61 -33.33 -1.53
N GLY A 6 -40.57 -33.28 -0.68
CA GLY A 6 -39.40 -34.16 -0.85
C GLY A 6 -38.00 -33.56 -1.03
N ILE A 7 -37.79 -32.24 -1.05
CA ILE A 7 -36.42 -31.67 -1.11
C ILE A 7 -36.04 -31.16 0.28
N LYS A 8 -35.18 -31.90 1.01
CA LYS A 8 -34.54 -31.41 2.26
C LYS A 8 -33.67 -30.20 1.93
N ARG A 9 -34.24 -29.00 2.05
CA ARG A 9 -33.49 -27.75 1.89
C ARG A 9 -32.58 -27.54 3.10
N PRO A 10 -31.34 -27.06 2.91
CA PRO A 10 -30.47 -26.74 4.01
C PRO A 10 -31.10 -25.64 4.89
N LYS A 11 -30.98 -25.77 6.21
CA LYS A 11 -31.47 -24.76 7.16
C LYS A 11 -30.66 -23.47 6.99
N LEU A 12 -31.36 -22.35 6.81
CA LEU A 12 -30.77 -21.01 6.70
C LEU A 12 -29.98 -20.66 7.96
N ARG A 13 -28.76 -20.11 7.81
CA ARG A 13 -27.92 -19.64 8.91
C ARG A 13 -27.20 -18.35 8.52
N PHE A 14 -27.24 -17.35 9.39
CA PHE A 14 -26.56 -16.07 9.20
C PHE A 14 -25.26 -16.05 10.00
N ARG A 15 -24.11 -16.06 9.32
CA ARG A 15 -22.78 -15.99 9.94
C ARG A 15 -22.17 -14.58 9.90
N ASN A 16 -22.42 -13.83 8.82
CA ASN A 16 -21.85 -12.50 8.55
C ASN A 16 -22.91 -11.39 8.51
N TYR A 17 -24.13 -11.66 8.97
CA TYR A 17 -25.23 -10.71 8.91
C TYR A 17 -26.06 -10.79 10.19
N LEU A 18 -26.42 -9.63 10.74
CA LEU A 18 -27.33 -9.52 11.87
C LEU A 18 -28.75 -9.28 11.34
N PRO A 19 -29.66 -10.27 11.44
CA PRO A 19 -31.02 -10.10 10.95
C PRO A 19 -31.81 -9.08 11.78
N GLU A 20 -32.45 -8.13 11.10
CA GLU A 20 -33.32 -7.12 11.73
C GLU A 20 -34.72 -7.67 12.06
N SER A 21 -35.20 -8.64 11.27
CA SER A 21 -36.52 -9.26 11.50
C SER A 21 -36.47 -10.30 12.61
N GLN A 22 -37.42 -10.22 13.54
CA GLN A 22 -37.54 -11.12 14.70
C GLN A 22 -37.68 -12.59 14.31
N GLU A 23 -38.25 -12.90 13.14
CA GLU A 23 -38.42 -14.25 12.62
C GLU A 23 -37.10 -14.89 12.17
N LEU A 24 -36.10 -14.08 11.85
CA LEU A 24 -34.80 -14.51 11.30
C LEU A 24 -33.70 -14.59 12.36
N VAL A 25 -33.90 -13.95 13.53
CA VAL A 25 -33.00 -13.99 14.69
C VAL A 25 -32.61 -15.42 15.12
N PRO A 26 -33.51 -16.41 15.16
CA PRO A 26 -33.16 -17.78 15.56
C PRO A 26 -32.15 -18.48 14.64
N ASN A 27 -31.92 -17.94 13.43
CA ASN A 27 -30.98 -18.49 12.46
C ASN A 27 -29.61 -17.79 12.50
N PHE A 28 -29.41 -16.81 13.39
CA PHE A 28 -28.12 -16.16 13.59
C PHE A 28 -27.12 -17.09 14.29
N VAL A 29 -25.88 -17.11 13.80
CA VAL A 29 -24.79 -17.89 14.37
C VAL A 29 -23.82 -16.93 15.03
N GLN A 30 -23.69 -17.02 16.36
CA GLN A 30 -22.73 -16.20 17.08
C GLN A 30 -21.30 -16.49 16.61
N PRO A 31 -20.48 -15.45 16.36
CA PRO A 31 -19.07 -15.63 16.07
C PRO A 31 -18.39 -16.40 17.19
N PRO A 32 -17.39 -17.25 16.89
CA PRO A 32 -16.61 -17.90 17.93
C PRO A 32 -15.90 -16.86 18.78
N THR A 33 -15.96 -17.02 20.11
CA THR A 33 -15.12 -16.24 21.02
C THR A 33 -13.68 -16.68 20.81
N ILE A 34 -12.85 -15.78 20.29
CA ILE A 34 -11.41 -16.00 20.17
C ILE A 34 -10.83 -15.78 21.57
N GLU A 35 -10.12 -16.77 22.10
CA GLU A 35 -9.30 -16.58 23.29
C GLU A 35 -8.24 -15.54 22.96
N ILE A 36 -8.27 -14.40 23.66
CA ILE A 36 -7.26 -13.35 23.50
C ILE A 36 -5.97 -13.90 24.12
N VAL A 37 -5.14 -14.51 23.28
CA VAL A 37 -3.78 -14.85 23.66
C VAL A 37 -3.04 -13.53 23.88
N PRO A 38 -2.48 -13.28 25.08
CA PRO A 38 -1.69 -12.08 25.30
C PRO A 38 -0.52 -12.08 24.31
N ASP A 39 -0.45 -11.03 23.49
CA ASP A 39 0.61 -10.84 22.53
C ASP A 39 1.94 -10.73 23.30
N PRO A 40 2.89 -11.68 23.12
CA PRO A 40 4.17 -11.64 23.81
C PRO A 40 4.98 -10.37 23.49
N PHE A 41 4.64 -9.67 22.41
CA PHE A 41 5.30 -8.45 21.96
C PHE A 41 4.57 -7.16 22.37
N ALA A 42 3.42 -7.23 23.05
CA ALA A 42 2.65 -6.06 23.45
C ALA A 42 3.49 -5.02 24.22
N SER A 43 4.39 -5.50 25.09
CA SER A 43 5.28 -4.64 25.88
C SER A 43 6.42 -4.02 25.08
N GLU A 44 6.81 -4.64 23.97
CA GLU A 44 7.85 -4.16 23.05
C GLU A 44 7.26 -3.14 22.07
N LEU A 45 6.02 -3.36 21.63
CA LEU A 45 5.24 -2.43 20.81
C LEU A 45 4.91 -1.13 21.56
N GLN A 46 4.57 -1.21 22.85
CA GLN A 46 4.36 -0.01 23.67
C GLN A 46 5.64 0.82 23.87
N LYS A 47 6.83 0.18 23.84
CA LYS A 47 8.12 0.87 23.93
C LYS A 47 8.51 1.55 22.62
N MET A 48 8.03 1.06 21.49
CA MET A 48 8.20 1.67 20.16
C MET A 48 7.23 2.84 19.89
N GLY A 49 6.81 3.54 20.95
CA GLY A 49 5.86 4.65 20.88
C GLY A 49 6.14 5.61 19.72
N ASN A 50 5.09 5.85 18.93
CA ASN A 50 4.99 6.88 17.89
C ASN A 50 5.96 6.78 16.71
N MET A 51 6.27 5.57 16.25
CA MET A 51 6.65 5.40 14.84
C MET A 51 5.41 4.91 14.12
N ASP A 52 4.93 5.69 13.15
CA ASP A 52 3.78 5.33 12.32
C ASP A 52 3.85 3.85 11.95
N GLU A 53 2.86 3.05 12.36
CA GLU A 53 2.83 1.57 12.32
C GLU A 53 3.20 0.98 10.94
N ILE A 54 3.12 1.79 9.89
CA ILE A 54 3.43 1.46 8.50
C ILE A 54 4.95 1.34 8.27
N THR A 55 5.77 2.04 9.06
CA THR A 55 7.21 2.23 8.77
C THR A 55 8.10 1.13 9.39
N VAL A 56 7.62 0.47 10.44
CA VAL A 56 8.46 -0.44 11.26
C VAL A 56 8.47 -1.88 10.73
N TYR A 57 7.47 -2.28 9.91
CA TYR A 57 7.29 -3.67 9.49
C TYR A 57 7.66 -4.01 8.04
N ALA A 58 8.00 -3.04 7.20
CA ALA A 58 8.42 -3.35 5.83
C ALA A 58 9.91 -3.72 5.84
N PRO A 59 10.32 -4.96 5.46
CA PRO A 59 11.71 -5.20 5.10
C PRO A 59 12.10 -4.19 4.01
N SER A 60 13.33 -3.68 4.07
CA SER A 60 13.90 -2.71 3.11
C SER A 60 14.02 -3.31 1.71
N VAL A 61 12.88 -3.62 1.13
CA VAL A 61 12.69 -4.10 -0.23
C VAL A 61 12.09 -2.92 -0.96
N ALA A 62 12.63 -2.60 -2.14
CA ALA A 62 12.15 -1.53 -3.00
C ALA A 62 10.71 -1.84 -3.44
N LEU A 63 9.74 -1.45 -2.60
CA LEU A 63 8.30 -1.70 -2.76
C LEU A 63 7.64 -0.75 -3.74
N ASP A 64 8.40 0.21 -4.29
CA ASP A 64 7.90 1.20 -5.22
C ASP A 64 8.88 1.40 -6.38
N LEU A 65 8.31 1.52 -7.57
CA LEU A 65 9.01 1.91 -8.78
C LEU A 65 9.72 3.26 -8.61
N LYS A 66 9.17 4.15 -7.78
CA LYS A 66 9.78 5.44 -7.45
C LYS A 66 11.22 5.28 -6.95
N THR A 67 11.46 4.38 -6.00
CA THR A 67 12.79 4.14 -5.41
C THR A 67 13.75 3.51 -6.41
N ASP A 68 13.27 2.67 -7.32
CA ASP A 68 14.10 2.05 -8.38
C ASP A 68 14.50 3.03 -9.50
N ILE A 69 13.65 4.03 -9.79
CA ILE A 69 13.87 5.01 -10.85
C ILE A 69 14.74 6.18 -10.38
N GLU A 70 14.63 6.58 -9.11
CA GLU A 70 15.35 7.70 -8.52
C GLU A 70 16.89 7.70 -8.79
N PRO A 71 17.65 6.60 -8.60
CA PRO A 71 19.08 6.59 -8.90
C PRO A 71 19.38 6.78 -10.39
N LYS A 72 18.53 6.26 -11.29
CA LYS A 72 18.68 6.44 -12.75
C LYS A 72 18.43 7.89 -13.16
N LEU A 73 17.41 8.53 -12.59
CA LEU A 73 17.12 9.95 -12.81
C LEU A 73 18.24 10.84 -12.30
N ASN A 74 18.85 10.51 -11.15
CA ASN A 74 19.97 11.28 -10.60
C ASN A 74 21.21 11.23 -11.53
N ILE A 75 21.53 10.06 -12.09
CA ILE A 75 22.60 9.91 -13.08
C ILE A 75 22.30 10.73 -14.34
N LEU A 76 21.07 10.64 -14.84
CA LEU A 76 20.63 11.38 -16.02
C LEU A 76 20.72 12.90 -15.79
N ALA A 77 20.19 13.39 -14.67
CA ALA A 77 20.22 14.81 -14.29
C ALA A 77 21.65 15.36 -14.25
N LYS A 78 22.60 14.63 -13.63
CA LYS A 78 24.02 15.02 -13.59
C LYS A 78 24.65 15.10 -14.99
N ARG A 79 24.32 14.16 -15.87
CA ARG A 79 24.83 14.16 -17.27
C ARG A 79 24.23 15.31 -18.07
N THR A 80 22.93 15.56 -17.92
CA THR A 80 22.22 16.66 -18.59
C THR A 80 22.77 18.01 -18.12
N GLN A 81 23.02 18.20 -16.82
CA GLN A 81 23.59 19.43 -16.31
C GLN A 81 25.00 19.70 -16.87
N ARG A 82 25.85 18.67 -16.97
CA ARG A 82 27.15 18.79 -17.63
C ARG A 82 27.02 19.16 -19.11
N ALA A 83 26.14 18.47 -19.84
CA ALA A 83 25.89 18.77 -21.25
C ALA A 83 25.37 20.20 -21.47
N ILE A 84 24.49 20.70 -20.59
CA ILE A 84 24.01 22.08 -20.61
C ILE A 84 25.18 23.05 -20.43
N VAL A 85 26.03 22.83 -19.42
CA VAL A 85 27.21 23.67 -19.17
C VAL A 85 28.14 23.68 -20.38
N ASP A 86 28.41 22.53 -20.98
CA ASP A 86 29.26 22.42 -22.16
C ASP A 86 28.66 23.12 -23.38
N LEU A 87 27.34 23.05 -23.56
CA LEU A 87 26.63 23.72 -24.64
C LEU A 87 26.65 25.25 -24.46
N ILE A 88 26.50 25.73 -23.22
CA ILE A 88 26.64 27.16 -22.89
C ILE A 88 28.08 27.62 -23.20
N ARG A 89 29.11 26.88 -22.77
CA ARG A 89 30.51 27.21 -23.06
C ARG A 89 30.78 27.31 -24.55
N LYS A 90 30.32 26.33 -25.32
CA LYS A 90 30.45 26.34 -26.79
C LYS A 90 29.76 27.54 -27.43
N ARG A 91 28.55 27.87 -26.98
CA ARG A 91 27.81 29.03 -27.48
C ARG A 91 28.55 30.33 -27.19
N LEU A 92 29.04 30.51 -25.97
CA LEU A 92 29.81 31.71 -25.59
C LEU A 92 31.10 31.84 -26.40
N ALA A 93 31.84 30.74 -26.61
CA ALA A 93 33.02 30.73 -27.46
C ALA A 93 32.67 31.11 -28.91
N SER A 94 31.65 30.48 -29.51
CA SER A 94 31.22 30.80 -30.88
C SER A 94 30.70 32.23 -31.06
N SER A 95 30.14 32.84 -30.02
CA SER A 95 29.71 34.24 -30.05
C SER A 95 30.88 35.19 -29.88
N HIS A 96 31.91 34.83 -29.13
CA HIS A 96 33.12 35.63 -28.96
C HIS A 96 34.01 35.60 -30.21
N ASP A 97 34.19 34.42 -30.82
CA ASP A 97 34.97 34.25 -32.04
C ASP A 97 34.34 34.96 -33.27
N GLY A 98 33.05 35.30 -33.19
CA GLY A 98 32.31 36.02 -34.23
C GLY A 98 32.32 37.55 -34.11
N GLU A 99 32.81 38.11 -33.01
CA GLU A 99 32.90 39.58 -32.79
C GLU A 99 34.33 40.14 -32.96
N GLU A 100 35.34 39.31 -33.25
CA GLU A 100 36.71 39.76 -33.56
C GLU A 100 36.97 40.05 -35.07
N LEU A 101 35.93 40.29 -35.87
CA LEU A 101 36.06 40.68 -37.29
C LEU A 101 35.42 42.06 -37.60
#